data_AF-A0A4S4KER2-F1
#
_entry.id   AF-A0A4S4KER2-F1
#
_cell.length_a   1.000
_cell.length_b   1.000
_cell.length_c   1.000
_cell.angle_alpha   90.00
_cell.angle_beta   90.00
_cell.angle_gamma   90.00
#
_symmetry.space_group_name_H-M   'P 1'
#
loop_
_entity.id
_entity.type
_entity.pdbx_description
1 polymer ?
#
loop_
_entity_poly.entity_id
_entity_poly.type
_entity_poly.pdbx_seq_one_letter_code
_entity_poly.pdbx_strand_id
1 'polypeptide(L)'
;MRALASHLKPSGVLLIADHIKSTKAYEFMAGLKHAAHADGFNEDTMCSIFDSAGLEQFSFRLTVSVGHDEYELIVSIGKGIKPAALTE
;
A
#
# COMPACT_ATOMS: atom_id res chain seq x y z
N MET A 1 8.89 1.97 -4.39
CA MET A 1 8.16 3.20 -4.02
C MET A 1 8.87 4.49 -4.42
N ARG A 2 10.19 4.65 -4.18
CA ARG A 2 10.97 5.86 -4.56
C ARG A 2 10.76 6.33 -6.01
N ALA A 3 10.77 5.40 -6.96
CA ALA A 3 10.51 5.72 -8.37
C ALA A 3 9.10 6.28 -8.61
N LEU A 4 8.07 5.85 -7.89
CA LEU A 4 6.73 6.42 -8.02
C LEU A 4 6.67 7.81 -7.37
N ALA A 5 7.26 7.96 -6.18
CA ALA A 5 7.31 9.23 -5.46
C ALA A 5 8.07 10.33 -6.24
N SER A 6 9.09 9.97 -7.03
CA SER A 6 9.84 10.95 -7.84
C SER A 6 8.99 11.60 -8.93
N HIS A 7 7.95 10.93 -9.42
CA HIS A 7 7.03 11.47 -10.44
C HIS A 7 5.97 12.41 -9.86
N LEU A 8 5.80 12.47 -8.54
CA LEU A 8 4.87 13.40 -7.92
C LEU A 8 5.40 14.82 -8.04
N LYS A 9 4.51 15.77 -8.33
CA LYS A 9 4.76 17.20 -8.13
C LYS A 9 4.86 17.49 -6.61
N PRO A 10 5.45 18.62 -6.19
CA PRO A 10 5.33 19.09 -4.82
C PRO A 10 3.87 19.09 -4.34
N SER A 11 3.64 18.67 -3.11
CA SER A 11 2.29 18.45 -2.52
C SER A 11 1.43 17.40 -3.24
N GLY A 12 2.01 16.63 -4.18
CA GLY A 12 1.33 15.54 -4.87
C GLY A 12 1.08 14.37 -3.93
N VAL A 13 -0.03 13.65 -4.15
CA VAL A 13 -0.45 12.52 -3.33
C VAL A 13 -0.15 11.21 -4.04
N LEU A 14 0.45 10.25 -3.33
CA LEU A 14 0.52 8.86 -3.74
C LEU A 14 -0.51 8.04 -2.95
N LEU A 15 -1.33 7.30 -3.67
CA LEU A 15 -2.26 6.32 -3.12
C LEU A 15 -1.83 4.94 -3.61
N ILE A 16 -1.71 3.99 -2.68
CA ILE A 16 -1.42 2.58 -2.97
C ILE A 16 -2.54 1.76 -2.36
N ALA A 17 -3.25 0.99 -3.19
CA ALA A 17 -4.22 0.02 -2.73
C ALA A 17 -3.61 -1.37 -2.81
N ASP A 18 -3.66 -2.13 -1.72
CA ASP A 18 -3.13 -3.48 -1.66
C ASP A 18 -3.82 -4.31 -0.56
N HIS A 19 -3.69 -5.62 -0.62
CA HIS A 19 -4.18 -6.52 0.40
C HIS A 19 -3.27 -6.56 1.64
N ILE A 20 -3.88 -6.87 2.78
CA ILE A 20 -3.18 -7.05 4.05
C ILE A 20 -2.45 -8.39 4.06
N LYS A 21 -1.21 -8.36 4.54
CA LYS A 21 -0.45 -9.58 4.80
C LYS A 21 -1.15 -10.43 5.86
N SER A 22 -1.59 -11.63 5.47
CA SER A 22 -2.11 -12.64 6.39
C SER A 22 -1.95 -14.03 5.77
N THR A 23 -1.94 -15.08 6.60
CA THR A 23 -1.88 -16.47 6.10
C THR A 23 -3.04 -16.80 5.17
N LYS A 24 -4.25 -16.33 5.50
CA LYS A 24 -5.44 -16.51 4.67
C LYS A 24 -5.33 -15.83 3.32
N ALA A 25 -4.79 -14.61 3.30
CA ALA A 25 -4.52 -13.89 2.06
C ALA A 25 -3.49 -14.60 1.19
N TYR A 26 -2.42 -15.13 1.80
CA TYR A 26 -1.41 -15.90 1.07
C TYR A 26 -2.02 -17.14 0.41
N GLU A 27 -2.83 -17.91 1.13
CA GLU A 27 -3.52 -19.09 0.59
C GLU A 27 -4.49 -18.72 -0.54
N PHE A 28 -5.27 -17.64 -0.37
CA PHE A 28 -6.13 -17.10 -1.42
C PHE A 28 -5.34 -16.72 -2.68
N MET A 29 -4.24 -15.99 -2.51
CA MET A 29 -3.39 -15.51 -3.61
C MET A 29 -2.59 -16.64 -4.27
N ALA A 30 -2.22 -17.69 -3.54
CA ALA A 30 -1.52 -18.86 -4.09
C ALA A 30 -2.37 -19.63 -5.11
N GLY A 31 -3.70 -19.55 -5.01
CA GLY A 31 -4.63 -20.07 -6.01
C GLY A 31 -4.68 -19.25 -7.31
N LEU A 32 -4.18 -18.01 -7.31
CA LEU A 32 -4.20 -17.13 -8.47
C LEU A 32 -2.93 -17.29 -9.32
N LYS A 33 -3.11 -17.73 -10.57
CA LYS A 33 -2.00 -17.93 -11.52
C LYS A 33 -1.21 -16.65 -11.87
N HIS A 34 -1.75 -15.47 -11.56
CA HIS A 34 -1.19 -14.17 -11.94
C HIS A 34 -1.19 -13.16 -10.77
N ALA A 35 -0.70 -13.58 -9.61
CA ALA A 35 -0.40 -12.65 -8.53
C ALA A 35 0.96 -11.97 -8.78
N ALA A 36 1.02 -10.64 -8.78
CA ALA A 36 2.28 -9.90 -8.89
C ALA A 36 3.18 -10.09 -7.65
N HIS A 37 2.58 -10.34 -6.49
CA HIS A 37 3.21 -10.77 -5.26
C HIS A 37 2.16 -11.47 -4.39
N ALA A 38 2.61 -12.43 -3.58
CA ALA A 38 1.75 -13.20 -2.66
C ALA A 38 1.70 -12.62 -1.24
N ASP A 39 2.66 -11.76 -0.91
CA ASP A 39 2.76 -11.11 0.39
C ASP A 39 2.24 -9.68 0.25
N GLY A 40 1.05 -9.41 0.78
CA GLY A 40 0.52 -8.06 0.94
C GLY A 40 1.35 -7.20 1.92
N PHE A 41 0.88 -5.99 2.21
CA PHE A 41 1.53 -5.09 3.17
C PHE A 41 0.64 -4.85 4.38
N ASN A 42 1.23 -4.89 5.57
CA ASN A 42 0.59 -4.33 6.76
C ASN A 42 0.92 -2.83 6.88
N GLU A 43 0.28 -2.17 7.84
CA GLU A 43 0.46 -0.74 8.08
C GLU A 43 1.92 -0.37 8.35
N ASP A 44 2.62 -1.08 9.23
CA ASP A 44 4.01 -0.79 9.60
C ASP A 44 4.97 -0.87 8.40
N THR A 45 4.79 -1.90 7.57
CA THR A 45 5.62 -2.08 6.37
C THR A 45 5.32 -0.98 5.37
N MET A 46 4.04 -0.64 5.18
CA MET A 46 3.65 0.41 4.24
C MET A 46 4.15 1.79 4.72
N CYS A 47 4.03 2.10 6.01
CA CYS A 47 4.57 3.30 6.63
C CYS A 47 6.08 3.42 6.37
N SER A 48 6.84 2.37 6.69
CA SER A 48 8.29 2.31 6.46
C SER A 48 8.67 2.52 5.00
N ILE A 49 7.89 1.96 4.07
CA ILE A 49 8.10 2.14 2.62
C ILE A 49 7.85 3.59 2.20
N PHE A 50 6.80 4.23 2.70
CA PHE A 50 6.46 5.62 2.40
C PHE A 50 7.49 6.60 2.98
N ASP A 51 7.91 6.38 4.22
CA ASP A 51 8.98 7.15 4.88
C ASP A 51 10.28 7.03 4.11
N SER A 52 10.67 5.80 3.75
CA SER A 52 11.87 5.57 2.94
C SER A 52 11.78 6.19 1.55
N ALA A 53 10.58 6.52 1.07
CA ALA A 53 10.36 7.20 -0.20
C ALA A 53 10.34 8.73 -0.09
N GLY A 54 10.48 9.28 1.12
CA GLY A 54 10.43 10.72 1.38
C GLY A 54 9.00 11.29 1.27
N LEU A 55 7.98 10.48 1.53
CA LEU A 55 6.60 10.93 1.63
C LEU A 55 6.27 11.26 3.09
N GLU A 56 5.44 12.26 3.28
CA GLU A 56 4.97 12.72 4.59
C GLU A 56 3.46 12.51 4.74
N GLN A 57 2.94 12.76 5.95
CA GLN A 57 1.52 12.66 6.28
C GLN A 57 0.94 11.28 5.91
N PHE A 58 1.67 10.23 6.30
CA PHE A 58 1.24 8.87 6.07
C PHE A 58 -0.13 8.62 6.71
N SER A 59 -1.01 7.94 5.99
CA SER A 59 -2.25 7.43 6.56
C SER A 59 -2.59 6.09 5.93
N PHE A 60 -3.11 5.19 6.75
CA PHE A 60 -3.50 3.85 6.36
C PHE A 60 -4.97 3.61 6.68
N ARG A 61 -5.70 2.97 5.77
CA ARG A 61 -7.09 2.58 6.00
C ARG A 61 -7.38 1.21 5.43
N LEU A 62 -8.03 0.36 6.21
CA LEU A 62 -8.69 -0.84 5.70
C LEU A 62 -9.96 -0.41 4.96
N THR A 63 -10.24 -1.02 3.80
CA THR A 63 -11.35 -0.61 2.93
C THR A 63 -12.38 -1.72 2.77
N VAL A 64 -12.04 -2.75 2.01
CA VAL A 64 -12.98 -3.79 1.58
C VAL A 64 -12.46 -5.14 2.03
N SER A 65 -13.34 -5.95 2.58
CA SER A 65 -13.10 -7.39 2.72
C SER A 65 -13.69 -8.09 1.50
N VAL A 66 -12.84 -8.78 0.74
CA VAL A 66 -13.25 -9.63 -0.38
C VAL A 66 -13.20 -11.06 0.13
N GLY A 67 -14.37 -11.68 0.27
CA GLY A 67 -14.49 -13.08 0.65
C GLY A 67 -14.81 -13.97 -0.54
N HIS A 68 -14.14 -15.12 -0.65
CA HIS A 68 -14.60 -16.26 -1.45
C HIS A 68 -14.49 -17.51 -0.57
N ASP A 69 -15.63 -18.13 -0.25
CA ASP A 69 -15.75 -19.25 0.68
C ASP A 69 -15.12 -18.97 2.06
N GLU A 70 -14.06 -19.70 2.43
CA GLU A 70 -13.36 -19.61 3.71
C GLU A 70 -12.23 -18.56 3.73
N TYR A 71 -11.92 -17.99 2.57
CA TYR A 71 -10.81 -17.05 2.39
C TYR A 71 -11.30 -15.61 2.48
N GLU A 72 -10.63 -14.83 3.31
CA GLU A 72 -10.88 -13.40 3.48
C GLU A 72 -9.65 -12.60 3.05
N LEU A 73 -9.83 -11.70 2.09
CA LEU A 73 -8.82 -10.76 1.64
C LEU A 73 -9.23 -9.34 2.05
N ILE A 74 -8.52 -8.76 3.01
CA ILE A 74 -8.74 -7.37 3.40
C ILE A 74 -7.87 -6.48 2.51
N VAL A 75 -8.51 -5.58 1.76
CA VAL A 75 -7.84 -4.52 1.00
C VAL A 75 -7.64 -3.30 1.89
N SER A 76 -6.51 -2.64 1.69
CA SER A 76 -6.09 -1.44 2.38
C SER A 76 -5.68 -0.36 1.39
N ILE A 77 -5.68 0.89 1.85
CA ILE A 77 -5.14 2.02 1.13
C ILE A 77 -4.12 2.72 2.02
N GLY A 78 -2.88 2.81 1.53
CA GLY A 78 -1.87 3.73 2.03
C GLY A 78 -1.87 5.01 1.24
N LYS A 79 -1.70 6.11 1.96
CA LYS A 79 -1.56 7.45 1.40
C LYS A 79 -0.31 8.10 1.97
N GLY A 80 0.39 8.87 1.14
CA GLY A 80 1.40 9.82 1.56
C GLY A 80 1.54 10.96 0.57
N ILE A 81 2.13 12.05 1.03
CA ILE A 81 2.18 13.32 0.33
C ILE A 81 3.64 13.68 0.10
N LYS A 82 3.98 14.06 -1.13
CA LYS A 82 5.30 14.62 -1.40
C LYS A 82 5.41 15.99 -0.74
N PRO A 83 6.49 16.28 0.01
CA PRO A 83 6.67 17.57 0.64
C PRO A 83 6.50 18.72 -0.37
N ALA A 84 5.97 19.85 0.11
CA ALA A 84 6.03 21.08 -0.69
C ALA A 84 7.50 21.41 -0.96
N ALA A 85 7.78 21.99 -2.13
CA ALA A 85 9.10 22.58 -2.34
C ALA A 85 9.28 23.66 -1.28
N LEU A 86 10.41 23.66 -0.57
CA LEU A 86 10.77 24.76 0.31
C LEU A 86 10.75 26.03 -0.54
N THR A 87 9.77 26.91 -0.30
CA THR A 87 9.84 28.29 -0.77
C THR A 87 10.89 28.98 0.08
N GLU A 88 12.09 29.14 -0.48
CA GLU A 88 13.09 30.12 0.00
C GLU A 88 12.59 31.55 -0.24
#